data_AF-A0A1J5NZI6-F1
#
_entry.id   AF-A0A1J5NZI6-F1
#
_cell.length_a   1.000
_cell.length_b   1.000
_cell.length_c   1.000
_cell.angle_alpha   90.00
_cell.angle_beta   90.00
_cell.angle_gamma   90.00
#
_symmetry.space_group_name_H-M   'P 1'
#
loop_
_entity.id
_entity.type
_entity.pdbx_description
1 polymer ?
#
loop_
_entity_poly.entity_id
_entity_poly.type
_entity_poly.pdbx_seq_one_letter_code
_entity_poly.pdbx_strand_id
1 'polypeptide(L)'
;MKWNAAWDACNANGYENPTYCAGAWVTNEWNGMLPGGSQWTEHVKIIWVGSAGNNSSYWVNGGYSIWGSYEAIQDQGMAPGHVRFVAALATPNGLGASK
;
A
#
# COMPACT_ATOMS: atom_id res chain seq x y z
N MET A 1 5.47 4.37 -9.12
CA MET A 1 5.69 3.99 -7.71
C MET A 1 6.64 4.96 -7.03
N LYS A 2 6.43 5.24 -5.75
CA LYS A 2 7.35 5.97 -4.86
C LYS A 2 7.47 5.22 -3.54
N TRP A 3 8.63 5.23 -2.90
CA TRP A 3 8.84 4.56 -1.62
C TRP A 3 9.82 5.37 -0.76
N ASN A 4 9.94 5.01 0.53
CA ASN A 4 10.89 5.64 1.44
C ASN A 4 12.18 4.83 1.63
N ALA A 5 13.17 5.42 2.30
CA ALA A 5 14.45 4.77 2.57
C ALA A 5 14.35 3.47 3.38
N ALA A 6 13.32 3.34 4.25
CA ALA A 6 13.09 2.10 4.99
C ALA A 6 12.65 0.95 4.07
N TRP A 7 11.95 1.23 2.97
CA TRP A 7 11.64 0.22 1.95
C TRP A 7 12.91 -0.35 1.32
N ASP A 8 13.85 0.52 0.93
CA ASP A 8 15.14 0.09 0.37
C ASP A 8 15.98 -0.69 1.41
N ALA A 9 16.01 -0.22 2.66
CA ALA A 9 16.69 -0.91 3.74
C ALA A 9 16.09 -2.30 4.00
N CYS A 10 14.76 -2.41 4.03
CA CYS A 10 14.06 -3.68 4.18
C CYS A 10 14.39 -4.65 3.04
N ASN A 11 14.38 -4.15 1.80
CA ASN A 11 14.71 -4.92 0.60
C ASN A 11 16.16 -5.45 0.63
N ALA A 12 17.11 -4.60 1.05
CA ALA A 12 18.51 -5.00 1.18
C ALA A 12 18.78 -6.01 2.32
N ASN A 13 17.85 -6.16 3.27
CA ASN A 13 18.02 -6.97 4.48
C ASN A 13 16.99 -8.11 4.58
N GLY A 14 16.39 -8.54 3.47
CA GLY A 14 15.60 -9.78 3.41
C GLY A 14 14.18 -9.70 3.97
N TYR A 15 13.56 -8.53 4.02
CA TYR A 15 12.12 -8.31 4.24
C TYR A 15 11.50 -8.69 5.59
N GLU A 16 12.20 -9.41 6.46
CA GLU A 16 11.61 -9.94 7.70
C GLU A 16 12.11 -9.25 8.97
N ASN A 17 13.15 -8.42 8.88
CA ASN A 17 13.78 -7.84 10.05
C ASN A 17 13.16 -6.46 10.39
N PRO A 18 12.45 -6.32 11.53
CA PRO A 18 11.81 -5.06 11.92
C PRO A 18 12.80 -3.90 12.07
N THR A 19 14.07 -4.16 12.40
CA THR A 19 15.11 -3.13 12.52
C THR A 19 15.31 -2.35 11.21
N TYR A 20 15.12 -2.99 10.06
CA TYR A 20 15.27 -2.37 8.75
C TYR A 20 13.93 -2.06 8.09
N CYS A 21 12.89 -2.83 8.42
CA CYS A 21 11.59 -2.79 7.74
C CYS A 21 10.54 -1.94 8.44
N ALA A 22 10.66 -1.67 9.74
CA ALA A 22 9.67 -0.85 10.45
C ALA A 22 9.55 0.53 9.81
N GLY A 23 8.33 0.90 9.43
CA GLY A 23 8.05 2.17 8.75
C GLY A 23 8.33 2.16 7.24
N ALA A 24 8.71 1.02 6.64
CA ALA A 24 8.80 0.88 5.20
C ALA A 24 7.42 1.04 4.55
N TRP A 25 7.38 1.84 3.48
CA TRP A 25 6.16 2.02 2.69
C TRP A 25 6.47 2.24 1.21
N VAL A 26 5.52 1.86 0.37
CA VAL A 26 5.47 2.19 -1.07
C VAL A 26 4.08 2.71 -1.43
N THR A 27 4.03 3.67 -2.35
CA THR A 27 2.81 4.06 -3.06
C THR A 27 2.91 3.66 -4.52
N ASN A 28 1.83 3.07 -5.03
CA ASN A 28 1.65 2.87 -6.46
C ASN A 28 0.53 3.78 -6.96
N GLU A 29 0.81 4.39 -8.11
CA GLU A 29 -0.05 5.37 -8.76
C GLU A 29 -0.14 4.90 -10.21
N TRP A 30 -1.22 4.19 -10.54
CA TRP A 30 -1.46 3.70 -11.88
C TRP A 30 -2.44 4.61 -12.62
N ASN A 31 -2.08 5.00 -13.84
CA ASN A 31 -2.96 5.76 -14.71
C ASN A 31 -2.94 5.19 -16.14
N GLY A 32 -3.96 4.42 -16.46
CA GLY A 32 -4.21 3.83 -17.77
C GLY A 32 -5.11 4.66 -18.68
N MET A 33 -5.40 5.94 -18.34
CA MET A 33 -6.26 6.84 -19.12
C MET A 33 -5.54 7.42 -20.35
N LEU A 34 -4.96 6.55 -21.15
CA LEU A 34 -4.35 6.86 -22.44
C LEU A 34 -5.23 6.29 -23.57
N PRO A 35 -5.19 6.85 -24.80
CA PRO A 35 -5.82 6.24 -25.95
C PRO A 35 -5.39 4.77 -26.13
N GLY A 36 -6.34 3.84 -26.13
CA GLY A 36 -6.05 2.39 -26.18
C GLY A 36 -5.47 1.78 -24.90
N GLY A 37 -5.35 2.56 -23.82
CA GLY A 37 -4.90 2.10 -22.51
C GLY A 37 -5.98 1.33 -21.74
N SER A 38 -5.61 0.82 -20.57
CA SER A 38 -6.48 -0.05 -19.76
C SER A 38 -7.75 0.64 -19.23
N GLN A 39 -7.81 1.97 -19.24
CA GLN A 39 -8.88 2.77 -18.64
C GLN A 39 -9.02 2.60 -17.11
N TRP A 40 -8.00 2.03 -16.47
CA TRP A 40 -7.93 1.93 -15.01
C TRP A 40 -7.14 3.09 -14.43
N THR A 41 -7.58 3.63 -13.31
CA THR A 41 -6.74 4.42 -12.40
C THR A 41 -6.73 3.74 -11.04
N GLU A 42 -5.60 3.78 -10.35
CA GLU A 42 -5.47 3.11 -9.04
C GLU A 42 -4.44 3.82 -8.17
N HIS A 43 -4.77 3.96 -6.89
CA HIS A 43 -3.96 4.58 -5.85
C HIS A 43 -3.79 3.59 -4.69
N VAL A 44 -2.62 2.98 -4.60
CA VAL A 44 -2.32 1.98 -3.55
C VAL A 44 -1.26 2.51 -2.60
N LYS A 45 -1.48 2.39 -1.29
CA LYS A 45 -0.47 2.59 -0.25
C LYS A 45 -0.26 1.28 0.47
N ILE A 46 0.99 0.81 0.49
CA ILE A 46 1.40 -0.43 1.13
C ILE A 46 2.44 -0.12 2.19
N ILE A 47 2.31 -0.75 3.36
CA ILE A 47 3.27 -0.66 4.46
C ILE A 47 3.75 -2.04 4.86
N TRP A 48 4.95 -2.12 5.43
CA TRP A 48 5.42 -3.34 6.06
C TRP A 48 4.78 -3.52 7.44
N VAL A 49 4.32 -4.74 7.71
CA VAL A 49 3.76 -5.15 9.01
C VAL A 49 4.45 -6.37 9.59
N GLY A 50 5.31 -7.04 8.83
CA GLY A 50 6.00 -8.26 9.24
C GLY A 50 5.10 -9.49 9.19
N SER A 51 5.70 -10.66 9.42
CA SER A 51 5.07 -11.98 9.23
C SER A 51 3.87 -12.27 10.13
N ALA A 52 3.67 -11.49 11.20
CA ALA A 52 2.47 -11.57 12.03
C ALA A 52 1.21 -11.05 11.33
N GLY A 53 1.34 -10.36 10.19
CA GLY A 53 0.22 -9.85 9.39
C GLY A 53 -0.70 -8.95 10.21
N ASN A 54 -1.99 -9.29 10.25
CA ASN A 54 -3.01 -8.55 11.01
C ASN A 54 -2.88 -8.62 12.54
N ASN A 55 -2.02 -9.49 13.06
CA ASN A 55 -1.67 -9.53 14.49
C ASN A 55 -0.45 -8.67 14.82
N SER A 56 0.14 -7.98 13.83
CA SER A 56 1.30 -7.11 14.02
C SER A 56 0.95 -5.84 14.78
N SER A 57 1.87 -5.34 15.61
CA SER A 57 1.76 -4.01 16.22
C SER A 57 1.87 -2.87 15.20
N TYR A 58 2.29 -3.16 13.97
CA TYR A 58 2.38 -2.19 12.88
C TYR A 58 1.12 -2.16 12.00
N TRP A 59 0.18 -3.09 12.21
CA TRP A 59 -1.05 -3.19 11.42
C TRP A 59 -1.96 -1.98 11.62
N VAL A 60 -2.62 -1.52 10.54
CA VAL A 60 -3.52 -0.37 10.55
C VAL A 60 -4.94 -0.78 10.17
N ASN A 61 -5.88 -0.75 11.13
CA ASN A 61 -7.28 -1.11 10.88
C ASN A 61 -7.87 -0.43 9.63
N GLY A 62 -8.46 -1.25 8.76
CA GLY A 62 -9.05 -0.82 7.48
C GLY A 62 -8.21 -1.20 6.25
N GLY A 63 -7.03 -1.79 6.43
CA GLY A 63 -6.26 -2.43 5.37
C GLY A 63 -6.53 -3.92 5.19
N TYR A 64 -5.81 -4.53 4.25
CA TYR A 64 -5.80 -5.97 4.00
C TYR A 64 -4.37 -6.48 3.78
N SER A 65 -4.15 -7.77 4.06
CA SER A 65 -2.81 -8.37 3.99
C SER A 65 -2.42 -8.59 2.55
N ILE A 66 -1.18 -8.25 2.22
CA ILE A 66 -0.60 -8.43 0.89
C ILE A 66 0.85 -8.90 1.04
N TRP A 67 1.29 -9.79 0.16
CA TRP A 67 2.68 -10.27 0.11
C TRP A 67 3.23 -10.84 1.44
N GLY A 68 2.37 -11.40 2.29
CA GLY A 68 2.73 -12.05 3.56
C GLY A 68 3.08 -11.09 4.70
N SER A 69 4.06 -10.22 4.47
CA SER A 69 4.63 -9.31 5.49
C SER A 69 4.23 -7.84 5.29
N TYR A 70 3.25 -7.58 4.42
CA TYR A 70 2.79 -6.24 4.08
C TYR A 70 1.27 -6.09 4.22
N GLU A 71 0.85 -4.84 4.27
CA GLU A 71 -0.55 -4.42 4.36
C GLU A 71 -0.81 -3.32 3.33
N ALA A 72 -1.86 -3.48 2.52
CA ALA A 72 -2.42 -2.41 1.72
C ALA A 72 -3.40 -1.60 2.60
N ILE A 73 -3.00 -0.38 2.96
CA ILE A 73 -3.78 0.52 3.84
C ILE A 73 -4.58 1.55 3.06
N GLN A 74 -4.31 1.69 1.77
CA GLN A 74 -5.17 2.40 0.81
C GLN A 74 -5.13 1.61 -0.49
N ASP A 75 -6.30 1.39 -1.08
CA ASP A 75 -6.45 0.80 -2.40
C ASP A 75 -7.80 1.26 -2.95
N GLN A 76 -7.76 2.18 -3.91
CA GLN A 76 -8.94 2.76 -4.53
C GLN A 76 -8.61 3.29 -5.91
N GLY A 77 -9.64 3.44 -6.73
CA GLY A 77 -9.44 3.91 -8.08
C GLY A 77 -10.72 3.94 -8.91
N MET A 78 -10.52 3.95 -10.23
CA MET A 78 -11.58 3.88 -11.23
C MET A 78 -11.31 2.69 -12.14
N ALA A 79 -12.33 1.85 -12.31
CA ALA A 79 -12.38 0.80 -13.32
C ALA A 79 -12.93 1.35 -14.65
N PRO A 80 -12.76 0.61 -15.78
CA PRO A 80 -13.34 0.96 -17.07
C PRO A 80 -14.83 1.26 -16.95
N GLY A 81 -15.29 2.27 -17.70
CA GLY A 81 -16.67 2.76 -17.59
C GLY A 81 -16.89 3.74 -16.43
N HIS A 82 -15.82 4.27 -15.84
CA HIS A 82 -15.87 5.24 -14.74
C HIS A 82 -16.55 4.69 -13.47
N VAL A 83 -16.29 3.42 -13.14
CA VAL A 83 -16.81 2.82 -11.91
C VAL A 83 -15.78 2.98 -10.80
N ARG A 84 -16.11 3.75 -9.76
CA ARG A 84 -15.24 3.91 -8.59
C ARG A 84 -15.20 2.63 -7.76
N PHE A 85 -14.02 2.26 -7.28
CA PHE A 85 -13.85 1.19 -6.29
C PHE A 85 -13.00 1.64 -5.10
N VAL A 86 -13.19 0.97 -3.97
CA VAL A 86 -12.37 1.09 -2.75
C VAL A 86 -12.26 -0.30 -2.15
N ALA A 87 -11.05 -0.85 -2.13
CA ALA A 87 -10.73 -2.11 -1.47
C ALA A 87 -10.18 -1.90 -0.05
N ALA A 88 -9.41 -0.81 0.15
CA ALA A 88 -8.91 -0.40 1.47
C ALA A 88 -8.91 1.13 1.62
N LEU A 89 -9.25 1.60 2.81
CA LEU A 89 -9.15 3.00 3.18
C LEU A 89 -8.98 3.13 4.70
N ALA A 90 -7.78 2.79 5.18
CA ALA A 90 -7.41 2.94 6.58
C ALA A 90 -7.21 4.41 6.96
N THR A 91 -7.45 4.76 8.23
CA THR A 91 -7.26 6.12 8.74
C THR A 91 -6.40 6.13 10.01
N PRO A 92 -5.22 6.80 10.00
CA PRO A 92 -4.63 7.55 8.90
C PRO A 92 -3.89 6.64 7.90
N ASN A 93 -3.90 6.99 6.62
CA ASN A 93 -3.11 6.32 5.58
C ASN A 93 -1.86 7.11 5.12
N GLY A 94 -1.65 8.31 5.69
CA GLY A 94 -0.53 9.18 5.38
C GLY A 94 -0.61 9.88 4.01
N LEU A 95 -1.77 9.84 3.34
CA LEU A 95 -2.03 10.52 2.06
C LEU A 95 -3.20 11.51 2.15
N GLY A 96 -3.35 12.18 3.30
CA GLY A 96 -4.39 13.18 3.53
C GLY A 96 -5.66 12.66 4.22
N ALA A 97 -5.75 11.36 4.53
CA ALA A 97 -6.73 10.87 5.49
C ALA A 97 -6.26 11.19 6.92
N SER A 98 -6.89 12.18 7.56
CA SER A 98 -6.75 12.46 9.00
C SER A 98 -7.85 11.75 9.78
N LYS A 99 -7.55 11.37 11.03
CA LYS A 99 -8.57 10.96 12.01
C LYS A 99 -9.51 12.12 12.33
#